data_AF-A0A440FIG3-F1
#
_entry.id   AF-A0A440FIG3-F1
#
_cell.length_a   1.000
_cell.length_b   1.000
_cell.length_c   1.000
_cell.angle_alpha   90.00
_cell.angle_beta   90.00
_cell.angle_gamma   90.00
#
_symmetry.space_group_name_H-M   'P 1'
#
loop_
_entity.id
_entity.type
_entity.pdbx_description
1 polymer ?
#
loop_
_entity_poly.entity_id
_entity_poly.type
_entity_poly.pdbx_seq_one_letter_code
_entity_poly.pdbx_strand_id
1 'polypeptide(L)' 'MDYAFEAYSIPEFCAAHRISRATFYNLINAGTAPRTMKVGGRVLISKEAAADWRKACETSEAA' A
#
# COMPACT_ATOMS: atom_id res chain seq x y z
N MET A 1 -20.24 -10.01 -8.03
CA MET A 1 -19.09 -10.68 -8.68
C MET A 1 -17.89 -10.36 -7.85
N ASP A 2 -17.53 -11.27 -6.96
CA ASP A 2 -16.48 -11.10 -5.96
C ASP A 2 -15.13 -11.38 -6.62
N TYR A 3 -14.52 -10.36 -7.20
CA TYR A 3 -13.16 -10.45 -7.71
C TYR A 3 -12.18 -10.12 -6.59
N ALA A 4 -11.31 -11.08 -6.27
CA ALA A 4 -10.13 -10.82 -5.46
C ALA A 4 -9.04 -10.21 -6.34
N PHE A 5 -8.58 -9.01 -6.00
CA PHE A 5 -7.45 -8.38 -6.69
C PHE A 5 -6.13 -8.83 -6.06
N GLU A 6 -5.19 -9.27 -6.89
CA GLU A 6 -3.83 -9.64 -6.44
C GLU A 6 -2.87 -8.44 -6.46
N ALA A 7 -3.33 -7.29 -6.99
CA ALA A 7 -2.62 -6.01 -6.91
C ALA A 7 -3.61 -4.84 -6.81
N TYR A 8 -3.20 -3.81 -6.08
CA TYR A 8 -3.93 -2.57 -5.88
C TYR A 8 -3.25 -1.43 -6.63
N SER A 9 -4.02 -0.54 -7.22
CA SER A 9 -3.55 0.83 -7.47
C SER A 9 -3.43 1.59 -6.15
N ILE A 10 -2.69 2.70 -6.15
CA ILE A 10 -2.56 3.59 -4.99
C ILE A 10 -3.93 3.98 -4.38
N PRO A 11 -4.95 4.44 -5.15
CA PRO A 11 -6.24 4.77 -4.56
C PRO A 11 -6.99 3.57 -3.97
N GLU A 12 -6.89 2.38 -4.58
CA GLU A 12 -7.50 1.16 -4.04
C GLU A 12 -6.83 0.71 -2.75
N PHE A 13 -5.50 0.79 -2.67
CA PHE A 13 -4.76 0.53 -1.43
C PHE A 13 -5.18 1.51 -0.33
N CYS A 14 -5.25 2.80 -0.65
CA CYS A 14 -5.71 3.81 0.30
C CYS A 14 -7.12 3.51 0.84
N ALA A 15 -8.05 3.12 -0.04
CA ALA A 15 -9.41 2.75 0.35
C ALA A 15 -9.45 1.49 1.21
N ALA A 16 -8.72 0.44 0.83
CA ALA A 16 -8.66 -0.84 1.53
C ALA A 16 -8.07 -0.71 2.94
N HIS A 17 -7.12 0.20 3.13
CA HIS A 17 -6.44 0.43 4.41
C HIS A 17 -6.93 1.68 5.15
N ARG A 18 -8.01 2.32 4.67
CA ARG A 18 -8.64 3.50 5.29
C ARG A 18 -7.69 4.68 5.54
N ILE A 19 -6.73 4.89 4.64
CA ILE A 19 -5.80 6.03 4.69
C ILE A 19 -6.03 6.98 3.52
N SER A 20 -5.63 8.25 3.68
CA SER A 20 -5.68 9.21 2.60
C SER A 20 -4.51 9.03 1.63
N ARG A 21 -4.65 9.51 0.38
CA ARG A 21 -3.52 9.56 -0.58
C ARG A 21 -2.36 10.39 -0.04
N ALA A 22 -2.64 11.48 0.66
CA ALA A 22 -1.61 12.31 1.29
C ALA A 22 -0.82 11.52 2.33
N THR A 23 -1.50 10.74 3.18
CA THR A 23 -0.88 9.82 4.14
C THR A 23 0.02 8.82 3.43
N PHE A 24 -0.43 8.22 2.32
CA PHE A 24 0.39 7.30 1.53
C PHE A 24 1.67 7.96 1.02
N TYR A 25 1.60 9.17 0.47
CA TYR A 25 2.81 9.88 0.01
C TYR A 25 3.73 10.30 1.16
N ASN A 26 3.18 10.60 2.35
CA ASN A 26 4.00 10.81 3.54
C ASN A 26 4.76 9.55 3.94
N LEU A 27 4.13 8.37 3.86
CA LEU A 27 4.80 7.08 4.09
C LEU A 27 5.90 6.82 3.06
N ILE A 28 5.71 7.23 1.80
CA ILE A 28 6.76 7.14 0.77
C ILE A 28 7.95 8.00 1.16
N ASN A 29 7.71 9.25 1.57
CA ASN A 29 8.75 10.17 2.01
C ASN A 29 9.47 9.68 3.28
N ALA A 30 8.73 9.03 4.19
CA ALA A 30 9.27 8.41 5.40
C ALA A 30 10.01 7.08 5.13
N GLY A 31 9.95 6.53 3.91
CA GLY A 31 10.54 5.24 3.57
C GLY A 31 9.82 4.03 4.17
N THR A 32 8.60 4.22 4.69
CA THR A 32 7.79 3.19 5.38
C THR A 32 6.57 2.75 4.58
N ALA A 33 6.40 3.24 3.36
CA ALA A 33 5.34 2.81 2.45
C ALA A 33 5.50 1.34 2.00
N PRO A 34 4.39 0.67 1.59
CA PRO A 34 4.49 -0.64 0.96
C PRO A 34 5.32 -0.59 -0.32
N ARG A 35 5.93 -1.73 -0.66
CA ARG A 35 6.66 -1.88 -1.92
C ARG A 35 5.71 -1.67 -3.11
N THR A 36 6.15 -0.85 -4.07
CA THR A 36 5.38 -0.57 -5.30
C THR A 36 6.08 -1.18 -6.51
N MET A 37 5.31 -1.60 -7.51
CA MET A 37 5.80 -2.04 -8.81
C MET A 37 5.26 -1.14 -9.93
N LYS A 38 6.06 -0.91 -10.98
CA LYS A 38 5.63 -0.22 -12.19
C LYS A 38 5.26 -1.25 -13.25
N VAL A 39 4.02 -1.23 -13.72
CA VAL A 39 3.51 -2.10 -14.79
C VAL A 39 2.95 -1.22 -15.89
N GLY A 40 3.70 -1.08 -16.99
CA GLY A 40 3.42 -0.09 -18.02
C GLY A 40 3.39 1.33 -17.45
N GLY A 41 2.31 2.06 -17.70
CA GLY A 41 2.09 3.43 -17.17
C GLY A 41 1.53 3.49 -15.75
N ARG A 42 1.33 2.35 -15.06
CA ARG A 42 0.67 2.30 -13.74
C ARG A 42 1.66 1.93 -12.63
N VAL A 43 1.44 2.51 -11.45
CA VAL A 43 2.08 2.10 -10.20
C VAL A 43 1.08 1.26 -9.41
N LEU A 44 1.47 0.03 -9.08
CA LEU A 44 0.65 -0.94 -8.36
C LEU A 44 1.37 -1.41 -7.09
N ILE A 45 0.61 -1.95 -6.16
CA ILE A 45 1.06 -2.54 -4.90
C ILE A 45 0.54 -3.98 -4.90
N SER A 46 1.42 -4.97 -4.86
CA SER A 46 0.97 -6.37 -4.77
C SER A 46 0.32 -6.62 -3.42
N LYS A 47 -0.56 -7.62 -3.37
CA LYS A 47 -1.22 -8.04 -2.14
C LYS A 47 -0.23 -8.47 -1.05
N GLU A 48 0.87 -9.10 -1.46
CA GLU A 48 1.97 -9.50 -0.59
C GLU A 48 2.70 -8.28 -0.03
N ALA A 49 2.98 -7.26 -0.86
CA ALA A 49 3.59 -6.01 -0.39
C ALA A 49 2.69 -5.27 0.61
N ALA A 50 1.37 -5.27 0.38
CA ALA A 50 0.41 -4.72 1.33
C ALA A 50 0.36 -5.53 2.65
N ALA A 51 0.49 -6.86 2.57
CA ALA A 51 0.53 -7.72 3.75
C ALA A 51 1.82 -7.54 4.58
N ASP A 52 2.98 -7.48 3.93
CA ASP A 52 4.26 -7.15 4.58
C ASP A 52 4.20 -5.79 5.27
N TRP A 53 3.63 -4.79 4.60
CA TRP A 53 3.48 -3.46 5.16
C TRP A 53 2.60 -3.45 6.42
N ARG A 54 1.47 -4.18 6.44
CA ARG A 54 0.65 -4.31 7.65
C ARG A 54 1.43 -4.91 8.81
N LYS A 55 2.17 -5.99 8.56
CA LYS A 55 3.03 -6.61 9.59
C LYS A 55 4.09 -5.63 10.10
N ALA A 56 4.70 -4.85 9.20
CA ALA A 56 5.66 -3.82 9.57
C ALA A 56 5.01 -2.71 10.41
N CYS A 57 3.79 -2.28 10.08
CA CYS A 57 3.01 -1.33 10.89
C CYS A 57 2.59 -1.88 12.25
N GLU A 58 2.33 -3.19 12.36
CA GLU A 58 1.99 -3.83 13.63
C GLU A 58 3.23 -4.02 14.53
N THR A 59 4.41 -4.18 13.93
CA THR A 59 5.69 -4.40 14.66
C THR A 59 6.41 -3.10 14.97
N SER A 60 6.32 -2.13 14.06
CA SER A 60 6.78 -0.77 14.29
C SER A 60 5.73 -0.11 15.16
N GLU A 61 5.99 -0.06 16.47
CA GLU A 61 5.30 0.82 17.40
C GLU A 61 5.35 2.23 16.80
N ALA A 62 4.27 2.63 16.12
CA ALA A 62 4.17 3.93 15.49
C ALA A 62 4.16 4.94 16.63
N ALA A 63 5.32 5.51 16.89
CA ALA A 63 5.51 6.62 17.82
C ALA A 63 4.64 7.82 17.45
#